data_AF-A0A382TNG0-F1
#
_entry.id   AF-A0A382TNG0-F1
#
_cell.length_a   1.000
_cell.length_b   1.000
_cell.length_c   1.000
_cell.angle_alpha   90.00
_cell.angle_beta   90.00
_cell.angle_gamma   90.00
#
_symmetry.space_group_name_H-M   'P 1'
#
loop_
_entity.id
_entity.type
_entity.pdbx_description
1 polymer ?
#
loop_
_entity_poly.entity_id
_entity_poly.type
_entity_poly.pdbx_seq_one_letter_code
_entity_poly.pdbx_strand_id
1 'polypeptide(L)'
;MSKAYPKSLPQAGLTRRAVLAGVGGAAGLVAGLPAGSQPQTSMTLNLDDPEDNLKALIKLQADLSGKDVIGGFPGTVWAWVPGAGNTLLLKTYGIGSSHVEQVNGGWRFYHRELLYYMDPV
;
A
#
# COMPACT_ATOMS: atom_id res chain seq x y z
N MET A 1 -29.78 2.84 -58.32
CA MET A 1 -29.74 1.57 -57.57
C MET A 1 -28.79 1.75 -56.40
N SER A 2 -29.35 1.78 -55.18
CA SER A 2 -28.67 2.06 -53.92
C SER A 2 -27.92 0.82 -53.41
N LYS A 3 -26.64 0.95 -53.04
CA LYS A 3 -25.89 -0.07 -52.29
C LYS A 3 -25.73 0.42 -50.86
N ALA A 4 -26.48 -0.22 -49.95
CA ALA A 4 -26.39 0.00 -48.51
C ALA A 4 -25.11 -0.64 -47.95
N TYR A 5 -24.30 0.14 -47.22
CA TYR A 5 -23.24 -0.39 -46.37
C TYR A 5 -23.85 -0.89 -45.04
N PRO A 6 -23.45 -2.07 -44.53
CA PRO A 6 -23.90 -2.52 -43.21
C PRO A 6 -23.27 -1.63 -42.12
N LYS A 7 -24.12 -1.14 -41.21
CA LYS A 7 -23.69 -0.42 -39.99
C LYS A 7 -22.90 -1.38 -39.11
N SER A 8 -21.69 -1.00 -38.70
CA SER A 8 -20.91 -1.73 -37.72
C SER A 8 -21.66 -1.78 -36.38
N LEU A 9 -21.80 -2.98 -35.82
CA LEU A 9 -22.31 -3.19 -34.48
C LEU A 9 -21.30 -2.65 -33.45
N PRO A 10 -21.73 -1.97 -32.38
CA PRO A 10 -20.82 -1.54 -31.33
C PRO A 10 -20.25 -2.77 -30.62
N GLN A 11 -18.93 -2.96 -30.71
CA GLN A 11 -18.21 -3.87 -29.82
C GLN A 11 -18.34 -3.34 -28.40
N ALA A 12 -19.14 -4.01 -27.57
CA ALA A 12 -19.20 -3.79 -26.14
C ALA A 12 -17.86 -4.25 -25.52
N GLY A 13 -16.84 -3.40 -25.60
CA GLY A 13 -15.59 -3.59 -24.88
C GLY A 13 -15.86 -3.49 -23.38
N LEU A 14 -15.50 -4.52 -22.62
CA LEU A 14 -15.49 -4.47 -21.17
C LEU A 14 -14.63 -3.28 -20.72
N THR A 15 -15.26 -2.26 -20.17
CA THR A 15 -14.54 -1.12 -19.61
C THR A 15 -13.86 -1.55 -18.30
N ARG A 16 -12.68 -0.99 -18.01
CA ARG A 16 -11.91 -1.27 -16.77
C ARG A 16 -12.74 -1.17 -15.49
N ARG A 17 -13.81 -0.37 -15.51
CA ARG A 17 -14.76 -0.21 -14.42
C ARG A 17 -15.62 -1.46 -14.15
N ALA A 18 -15.96 -2.25 -15.19
CA ALA A 18 -16.73 -3.49 -15.04
C ALA A 18 -15.89 -4.64 -14.45
N VAL A 19 -14.57 -4.62 -14.65
CA VAL A 19 -13.63 -5.59 -14.05
C VAL A 19 -13.40 -5.28 -12.56
N LEU A 20 -13.31 -4.00 -12.19
CA LEU A 20 -13.20 -3.57 -10.78
C LEU A 20 -14.49 -3.74 -9.97
N ALA A 21 -15.65 -3.79 -10.64
CA ALA A 21 -16.95 -4.03 -10.00
C ALA A 21 -17.31 -5.52 -9.84
N GLY A 22 -16.40 -6.45 -10.17
CA GLY A 22 -16.59 -7.88 -9.90
C GLY A 22 -17.69 -8.58 -10.71
N VAL A 23 -18.10 -8.03 -11.85
CA VAL A 23 -19.21 -8.61 -12.65
C VAL A 23 -18.72 -9.59 -13.74
N GLY A 24 -17.42 -9.76 -13.91
CA GLY A 24 -16.85 -10.65 -14.94
C GLY A 24 -16.14 -11.87 -14.37
N GLY A 25 -16.88 -12.94 -14.07
CA GLY A 25 -16.31 -14.30 -14.03
C GLY A 25 -16.14 -14.95 -12.65
N ALA A 26 -17.25 -15.34 -12.02
CA ALA A 26 -17.28 -16.46 -11.06
C ALA A 26 -18.73 -16.96 -10.84
N ALA A 27 -19.51 -17.11 -11.92
CA ALA A 27 -20.78 -17.82 -11.84
C ALA A 27 -20.48 -19.33 -11.86
N GLY A 28 -20.23 -19.93 -10.69
CA GLY A 28 -20.11 -21.40 -10.63
C GLY A 28 -19.71 -22.10 -9.34
N LEU A 29 -19.12 -21.46 -8.32
CA LEU A 29 -18.59 -22.20 -7.15
C LEU A 29 -18.71 -21.50 -5.78
N VAL A 30 -19.85 -20.86 -5.47
CA VAL A 30 -20.05 -20.26 -4.12
C VAL A 30 -21.38 -20.69 -3.48
N ALA A 31 -21.85 -21.91 -3.77
CA ALA A 31 -22.94 -22.53 -3.01
C ALA A 31 -22.36 -23.33 -1.83
N GLY A 32 -21.84 -22.65 -0.79
CA GLY A 32 -21.39 -23.36 0.41
C GLY A 32 -20.43 -22.64 1.36
N LEU A 33 -19.97 -21.42 1.05
CA LEU A 33 -19.20 -20.66 2.03
C LEU A 33 -20.18 -20.08 3.07
N PRO A 34 -20.00 -20.34 4.39
CA PRO A 34 -20.77 -19.64 5.40
C PRO A 34 -20.61 -18.15 5.14
N ALA A 35 -21.70 -17.39 5.26
CA ALA A 35 -21.69 -15.95 5.15
C ALA A 35 -20.57 -15.43 6.06
N GLY A 36 -19.43 -15.12 5.46
CA GLY A 36 -18.30 -14.57 6.17
C GLY A 36 -18.84 -13.35 6.87
N SER A 37 -18.71 -13.33 8.19
CA SER A 37 -18.85 -12.11 8.97
C SER A 37 -18.12 -11.03 8.19
N GLN A 38 -18.86 -10.04 7.68
CA GLN A 38 -18.22 -8.86 7.13
C GLN A 38 -17.29 -8.36 8.24
N PRO A 39 -15.97 -8.22 8.00
CA PRO A 39 -15.12 -7.60 8.99
C PRO A 39 -15.78 -6.27 9.35
N GLN A 40 -16.06 -6.05 10.63
CA GLN A 40 -16.59 -4.76 11.08
C GLN A 40 -15.54 -3.70 10.77
N THR A 41 -15.64 -3.08 9.59
CA THR A 41 -14.73 -2.05 9.09
C THR A 41 -15.23 -0.66 9.43
N SER A 42 -15.73 -0.48 10.65
CA SER A 42 -15.97 0.86 11.20
C SER A 42 -15.13 1.07 12.43
N MET A 43 -13.81 0.91 12.30
CA MET A 43 -12.92 1.74 13.11
C MET A 43 -13.08 3.15 12.56
N THR A 44 -13.93 3.95 13.17
CA THR A 44 -14.09 5.36 12.81
C THR A 44 -12.87 6.09 13.32
N LEU A 45 -11.84 6.20 12.48
CA LEU A 45 -10.62 6.94 12.80
C LEU A 45 -10.97 8.43 12.94
N ASN A 46 -10.88 8.97 14.16
CA ASN A 46 -11.05 10.40 14.40
C ASN A 46 -9.68 11.08 14.58
N LEU A 47 -9.18 11.77 13.57
CA LEU A 47 -7.86 12.42 13.64
C LEU A 47 -7.83 13.66 14.55
N ASP A 48 -8.97 14.18 14.99
CA ASP A 48 -9.06 15.26 15.99
C ASP A 48 -8.89 14.73 17.43
N ASP A 49 -9.08 13.42 17.65
CA ASP A 49 -8.75 12.79 18.92
C ASP A 49 -7.24 12.48 18.97
N PRO A 50 -6.50 12.95 20.00
CA PRO A 50 -5.06 12.76 20.08
C PRO A 50 -4.61 11.29 20.11
N GLU A 51 -5.43 10.40 20.69
CA GLU A 51 -5.10 8.99 20.79
C GLU A 51 -5.23 8.29 19.44
N ASP A 52 -6.32 8.54 18.71
CA ASP A 52 -6.53 8.02 17.36
C ASP A 52 -5.52 8.57 16.35
N ASN A 53 -5.17 9.85 16.46
CA ASN A 53 -4.13 10.47 15.65
C ASN A 53 -2.77 9.79 15.87
N LEU A 54 -2.39 9.57 17.13
CA LEU A 54 -1.17 8.84 17.47
C LEU A 54 -1.21 7.40 16.96
N LYS A 55 -2.32 6.68 17.15
CA LYS A 55 -2.47 5.31 16.62
C LYS A 55 -2.32 5.25 15.11
N ALA A 56 -2.85 6.23 14.39
CA ALA A 56 -2.67 6.34 12.93
C ALA A 56 -1.19 6.49 12.57
N LEU A 57 -0.45 7.37 13.26
CA LEU A 57 0.99 7.53 13.05
C LEU A 57 1.77 6.24 13.33
N ILE A 58 1.44 5.54 14.42
CA ILE A 58 2.12 4.28 14.77
C ILE A 58 1.80 3.19 13.74
N LYS A 59 0.57 3.12 13.23
CA LYS A 59 0.17 2.12 12.23
C LYS A 59 0.89 2.29 10.89
N LEU A 60 1.37 3.50 10.56
CA LEU A 60 2.23 3.72 9.39
C LEU A 60 3.61 3.08 9.54
N GLN A 61 4.08 2.88 10.79
CA GLN A 61 5.43 2.38 11.07
C GLN A 61 5.47 0.86 11.32
N ALA A 62 4.41 0.29 11.90
CA ALA A 62 4.36 -1.12 12.28
C ALA A 62 2.92 -1.65 12.42
N ASP A 63 2.79 -2.94 12.72
CA ASP A 63 1.48 -3.54 13.03
C ASP A 63 1.09 -3.32 14.50
N LEU A 64 -0.10 -2.73 14.73
CA LEU A 64 -0.59 -2.41 16.08
C LEU A 64 -0.86 -3.64 16.96
N SER A 65 -0.92 -4.86 16.40
CA SER A 65 -1.04 -6.09 17.21
C SER A 65 0.27 -6.55 17.84
N GLY A 66 1.38 -5.86 17.54
CA GLY A 66 2.72 -6.26 18.00
C GLY A 66 3.28 -7.46 17.22
N LYS A 67 2.87 -7.64 15.97
CA LYS A 67 3.53 -8.56 15.06
C LYS A 67 4.69 -7.84 14.37
N ASP A 68 5.79 -8.56 14.18
CA ASP A 68 6.88 -8.08 13.35
C ASP A 68 6.40 -7.81 11.93
N VAL A 69 6.73 -6.61 11.42
CA VAL A 69 6.51 -6.23 10.03
C VAL A 69 7.86 -6.08 9.35
N ILE A 70 8.08 -6.88 8.32
CA ILE A 70 9.29 -6.80 7.51
C ILE A 70 9.01 -5.92 6.28
N GLY A 71 9.86 -4.93 6.06
CA GLY A 71 9.79 -4.01 4.94
C GLY A 71 11.10 -3.93 4.19
N GLY A 72 11.03 -3.70 2.87
CA GLY A 72 12.17 -3.38 2.03
C GLY A 72 11.95 -2.01 1.38
N PHE A 73 13.00 -1.21 1.30
CA PHE A 73 12.91 0.13 0.70
C PHE A 73 14.16 0.47 -0.13
N PRO A 74 13.99 0.88 -1.39
CA PRO A 74 15.08 1.43 -2.17
C PRO A 74 15.37 2.87 -1.73
N GLY A 75 16.61 3.31 -1.88
CA GLY A 75 17.01 4.68 -1.62
C GLY A 75 18.06 5.18 -2.60
N THR A 76 18.21 6.50 -2.63
CA THR A 76 19.20 7.19 -3.44
C THR A 76 19.84 8.27 -2.58
N VAL A 77 21.16 8.23 -2.43
CA VAL A 77 21.91 9.16 -1.60
C VAL A 77 22.52 10.25 -2.47
N TRP A 78 22.24 11.50 -2.12
CA TRP A 78 22.73 12.69 -2.80
C TRP A 78 23.60 13.52 -1.85
N ALA A 79 24.73 14.02 -2.35
CA ALA A 79 25.42 15.13 -1.72
C ALA A 79 24.89 16.44 -2.29
N TRP A 80 24.73 17.45 -1.44
CA TRP A 80 24.50 18.82 -1.89
C TRP A 80 25.65 19.71 -1.41
N VAL A 81 26.22 20.48 -2.34
CA VAL A 81 27.28 21.45 -2.06
C VAL A 81 26.81 22.84 -2.50
N PRO A 82 26.88 23.88 -1.63
CA PRO A 82 26.51 25.23 -2.00
C PRO A 82 27.23 25.71 -3.28
N GLY A 83 26.49 26.23 -4.25
CA GLY A 83 27.03 26.70 -5.53
C GLY A 83 27.38 25.62 -6.55
N ALA A 84 27.53 24.35 -6.15
CA ALA A 84 27.79 23.23 -7.06
C ALA A 84 26.56 22.32 -7.27
N GLY A 85 25.55 22.40 -6.39
CA GLY A 85 24.30 21.68 -6.52
C GLY A 85 24.36 20.24 -6.00
N ASN A 86 23.41 19.41 -6.47
CA ASN A 86 23.27 18.01 -6.06
C ASN A 86 24.18 17.10 -6.90
N THR A 87 24.89 16.18 -6.25
CA THR A 87 25.62 15.09 -6.89
C THR A 87 25.11 13.76 -6.37
N LEU A 88 24.74 12.86 -7.29
CA LEU A 88 24.38 11.49 -6.95
C LEU A 88 25.62 10.75 -6.43
N LEU A 89 25.56 10.20 -5.22
CA LEU A 89 26.68 9.44 -4.65
C LEU A 89 26.53 7.94 -4.92
N LEU A 90 25.41 7.36 -4.45
CA LEU A 90 25.17 5.93 -4.45
C LEU A 90 23.68 5.62 -4.32
N LYS A 91 23.30 4.37 -4.62
CA LYS A 91 21.97 3.83 -4.32
C LYS A 91 22.03 3.02 -3.02
N THR A 92 20.88 2.83 -2.40
CA THR A 92 20.75 1.95 -1.23
C THR A 92 19.57 1.01 -1.35
N TYR A 93 19.65 -0.10 -0.63
CA TYR A 93 18.48 -0.93 -0.37
C TYR A 93 18.46 -1.31 1.11
N GLY A 94 17.43 -0.83 1.80
CA GLY A 94 17.19 -1.12 3.21
C GLY A 94 16.24 -2.30 3.35
N ILE A 95 16.51 -3.16 4.33
CA ILE A 95 15.58 -4.17 4.82
C ILE A 95 15.47 -3.97 6.32
N GLY A 96 14.25 -3.78 6.80
CA GLY A 96 13.97 -3.54 8.21
C GLY A 96 12.89 -4.45 8.76
N SER A 97 12.94 -4.67 10.07
CA SER A 97 11.84 -5.25 10.85
C SER A 97 11.40 -4.24 11.90
N SER A 98 10.10 -3.97 11.92
CA SER A 98 9.44 -3.05 12.86
C SER A 98 8.53 -3.83 13.81
N HIS A 99 8.55 -3.45 15.08
CA HIS A 99 7.68 -3.98 16.13
C HIS A 99 7.19 -2.84 17.03
N VAL A 100 5.95 -2.92 17.51
CA VAL A 100 5.38 -1.94 18.44
C VAL A 100 4.69 -2.61 19.61
N GLU A 101 4.80 -1.99 20.77
CA GLU A 101 4.16 -2.42 22.01
C GLU A 101 3.41 -1.24 22.62
N GLN A 102 2.15 -1.45 22.98
CA GLN A 102 1.44 -0.49 23.82
C GLN A 102 1.98 -0.59 25.24
N VAL A 103 2.35 0.55 25.81
CA VAL A 103 2.86 0.66 27.19
C VAL A 103 2.02 1.67 27.96
N ASN A 104 2.19 1.73 29.28
CA ASN A 104 1.45 2.70 30.08
C ASN A 104 1.72 4.13 29.60
N GLY A 105 0.69 4.81 29.10
CA GLY A 105 0.77 6.17 28.59
C GLY A 105 1.35 6.33 27.17
N GLY A 106 1.54 5.26 26.39
CA GLY A 106 2.02 5.43 25.01
C GLY A 106 2.39 4.15 24.27
N TRP A 107 3.33 4.29 23.35
CA TRP A 107 3.82 3.22 22.49
C TRP A 107 5.34 3.14 22.56
N ARG A 108 5.87 1.92 22.52
CA ARG A 108 7.29 1.67 22.29
C ARG A 108 7.46 1.13 20.88
N PHE A 109 8.36 1.74 20.12
CA PHE A 109 8.68 1.35 18.75
C PHE A 109 10.10 0.80 18.70
N TYR A 110 10.24 -0.39 18.13
CA TYR A 110 11.53 -1.02 17.86
C TYR A 110 11.68 -1.17 16.35
N HIS A 111 12.84 -0.76 15.85
CA HIS A 111 13.20 -0.94 14.45
C HIS A 111 14.61 -1.47 14.35
N ARG A 112 14.81 -2.51 13.54
CA ARG A 112 16.12 -3.03 13.20
C ARG A 112 16.25 -3.04 11.69
N GLU A 113 17.36 -2.49 11.20
CA GLU A 113 17.59 -2.29 9.77
C GLU A 113 18.96 -2.80 9.36
N LEU A 114 19.03 -3.38 8.16
CA LEU A 114 20.23 -3.56 7.36
C LEU A 114 20.13 -2.67 6.12
N LEU A 115 21.16 -1.87 5.87
CA LEU A 115 21.24 -1.00 4.71
C LEU A 115 22.41 -1.42 3.81
N TYR A 116 22.10 -1.81 2.59
CA TYR A 116 23.12 -2.09 1.57
C TYR A 116 23.45 -0.82 0.79
N TYR A 117 24.74 -0.52 0.66
CA TYR A 117 25.23 0.46 -0.30
C TYR A 117 25.43 -0.21 -1.66
N MET A 118 24.95 0.46 -2.70
CA MET A 118 24.96 -0.06 -4.07
C MET A 118 25.54 0.99 -5.00
N ASP A 119 26.07 0.53 -6.12
CA ASP A 119 26.58 1.41 -7.16
C ASP A 119 25.50 2.40 -7.64
N PRO A 120 25.88 3.62 -8.04
CA PRO A 120 24.95 4.63 -8.53
C PRO A 120 24.32 4.26 -9.88
N VAL A 121 24.82 3.23 -10.56
CA VAL A 121 24.41 2.74 -11.88
C VAL A 121 23.71 1.39 -11.76
#